data_AF-A0AAJ2NES4-F1
#
_entry.id   AF-A0AAJ2NES4-F1
#
_cell.length_a   1.000
_cell.length_b   1.000
_cell.length_c   1.000
_cell.angle_alpha   90.00
_cell.angle_beta   90.00
_cell.angle_gamma   90.00
#
_symmetry.space_group_name_H-M   'P 1'
#
loop_
_entity.id
_entity.type
_entity.pdbx_description
1 polymer ?
#
loop_
_entity_poly.entity_id
_entity_poly.type
_entity_poly.pdbx_seq_one_letter_code
_entity_poly.pdbx_strand_id
1 'polypeptide(L)'
;MNSSVAVKPSDLSSHAVALADNSPASKRLPGTLELKMRLPLNAALTEQVAAHRRAVRAILEGEDSRLLVIAGPCSIHDPQSAREYAERLAGLAAQVSDQMLLVMRAYVEKPRTTVGWKGLAYDPHLDSSDDMAEGLALSRQLMRDMLGMGLPIATEILQPMAAGYFDDLLSWVAIGARTTESQIHREMASGLPMAVGFKNGTDGGVAVACDAMRSAAHPHRHFGMDGHGHPAIIQTQGNPNTHIVLRGGHSGPNYDGQSVARVQASLTKNNIASRIMVDCSHANSGKDPSRQPHVFNDVLEQRLAGNTSLIGMMIESHLFDGCQALGGTLRYGVSVTDGCLGWEGTEQLLRRAVDRLRYR
;
A
#
# COMPACT_ATOMS: atom_id res chain seq x y z
N MET A 1 17.88 -23.54 83.65
CA MET A 1 17.86 -22.26 82.90
C MET A 1 17.36 -22.57 81.50
N ASN A 2 16.05 -22.49 81.29
CA ASN A 2 15.42 -22.66 79.97
C ASN A 2 14.71 -21.35 79.65
N SER A 3 15.29 -20.54 78.76
CA SER A 3 14.71 -19.28 78.29
C SER A 3 13.84 -19.57 77.07
N SER A 4 12.52 -19.53 77.27
CA SER A 4 11.51 -19.51 76.22
C SER A 4 11.52 -18.12 75.54
N VAL A 5 12.00 -18.05 74.30
CA VAL A 5 11.81 -16.86 73.45
C VAL A 5 10.53 -17.05 72.66
N ALA A 6 9.45 -16.45 73.15
CA ALA A 6 8.21 -16.31 72.41
C ALA A 6 8.40 -15.26 71.31
N VAL A 7 8.36 -15.69 70.05
CA VAL A 7 8.30 -14.79 68.89
C VAL A 7 6.90 -14.18 68.87
N LYS A 8 6.80 -12.87 69.10
CA LYS A 8 5.55 -12.12 68.93
C LYS A 8 5.20 -12.05 67.43
N PRO A 9 3.93 -12.26 67.03
CA PRO A 9 3.49 -11.99 65.67
C PRO A 9 3.29 -10.48 65.52
N SER A 10 4.37 -9.74 65.37
CA SER A 10 4.33 -8.33 65.00
C SER A 10 5.53 -8.06 64.09
N ASP A 11 5.23 -8.01 62.80
CA ASP A 11 5.94 -7.30 61.71
C ASP A 11 5.81 -8.04 60.37
N LEU A 12 4.61 -8.54 60.07
CA LEU A 12 4.17 -8.55 58.68
C LEU A 12 3.54 -7.19 58.43
N SER A 13 4.39 -6.17 58.22
CA SER A 13 3.92 -4.98 57.54
C SER A 13 3.36 -5.45 56.20
N SER A 14 2.06 -5.27 56.02
CA SER A 14 1.43 -5.38 54.71
C SER A 14 1.96 -4.24 53.85
N HIS A 15 3.21 -4.34 53.40
CA HIS A 15 3.63 -3.66 52.20
C HIS A 15 2.80 -4.29 51.09
N ALA A 16 1.65 -3.68 50.81
CA ALA A 16 0.97 -3.89 49.55
C ALA A 16 2.01 -3.64 48.48
N VAL A 17 2.54 -4.71 47.89
CA VAL A 17 3.33 -4.64 46.68
C VAL A 17 2.33 -4.15 45.64
N ALA A 18 2.30 -2.83 45.42
CA ALA A 18 1.67 -2.26 44.27
C ALA A 18 2.46 -2.78 43.07
N LEU A 19 2.00 -3.91 42.51
CA LEU A 19 2.39 -4.32 41.18
C LEU A 19 2.01 -3.14 40.29
N ALA A 20 3.00 -2.45 39.72
CA ALA A 20 2.75 -1.43 38.72
C ALA A 20 1.91 -2.12 37.64
N ASP A 21 0.64 -1.71 37.53
CA ASP A 21 -0.28 -2.28 36.55
C ASP A 21 0.15 -1.80 35.18
N ASN A 22 1.02 -2.60 34.53
CA ASN A 22 1.50 -2.35 33.18
C ASN A 22 0.53 -2.94 32.14
N SER A 23 -0.72 -3.20 32.54
CA SER A 23 -1.75 -3.69 31.62
C SER A 23 -2.08 -2.60 30.61
N PRO A 24 -2.02 -2.91 29.30
CA PRO A 24 -2.33 -1.91 28.28
C PRO A 24 -3.81 -1.51 28.37
N ALA A 25 -4.07 -0.20 28.29
CA ALA A 25 -5.42 0.32 28.13
C ALA A 25 -5.95 -0.08 26.74
N SER A 26 -7.18 -0.62 26.67
CA SER A 26 -7.81 -1.00 25.42
C SER A 26 -8.97 -0.06 25.07
N LYS A 27 -9.02 0.36 23.81
CA LYS A 27 -10.18 1.02 23.19
C LYS A 27 -10.63 0.16 22.02
N ARG A 28 -11.94 -0.05 21.87
CA ARG A 28 -12.50 -0.84 20.77
C ARG A 28 -12.57 0.02 19.51
N LEU A 29 -12.15 -0.54 18.38
CA LEU A 29 -12.43 -0.01 17.05
C LEU A 29 -13.81 -0.53 16.57
N PRO A 30 -14.48 0.17 15.64
CA PRO A 30 -15.69 -0.34 15.02
C PRO A 30 -15.40 -1.65 14.28
N GLY A 31 -16.37 -2.57 14.21
CA GLY A 31 -16.22 -3.77 13.39
C GLY A 31 -16.09 -3.42 11.90
N THR A 32 -15.45 -4.28 11.10
CA THR A 32 -15.30 -4.02 9.65
C THR A 32 -16.65 -3.96 8.94
N LEU A 33 -17.58 -4.86 9.31
CA LEU A 33 -18.96 -4.85 8.81
C LEU A 33 -19.71 -3.59 9.27
N GLU A 34 -19.52 -3.17 10.52
CA GLU A 34 -20.13 -1.95 11.06
C GLU A 34 -19.73 -0.71 10.25
N LEU A 35 -18.43 -0.54 9.98
CA LEU A 35 -17.95 0.58 9.19
C LEU A 35 -18.46 0.53 7.74
N LYS A 36 -18.48 -0.66 7.13
CA LYS A 36 -19.01 -0.87 5.78
C LYS A 36 -20.51 -0.55 5.70
N MET A 37 -21.29 -0.86 6.73
CA MET A 37 -22.70 -0.50 6.81
C MET A 37 -22.91 1.01 6.99
N ARG A 38 -22.06 1.68 7.77
CA ARG A 38 -22.10 3.14 7.94
C ARG A 38 -21.70 3.89 6.67
N LEU A 39 -20.74 3.36 5.92
CA LEU A 39 -20.21 3.95 4.69
C LEU A 39 -20.29 2.93 3.53
N PRO A 40 -21.50 2.61 3.03
CA PRO A 40 -21.69 1.54 2.06
C PRO A 40 -21.29 1.97 0.65
N LEU A 41 -20.93 0.97 -0.17
CA LEU A 41 -20.95 1.12 -1.62
C LEU A 41 -22.38 0.94 -2.13
N ASN A 42 -22.81 1.83 -3.03
CA ASN A 42 -24.02 1.59 -3.80
C ASN A 42 -23.73 0.59 -4.94
N ALA A 43 -24.78 0.08 -5.59
CA ALA A 43 -24.64 -0.92 -6.65
C ALA A 43 -23.68 -0.48 -7.78
N ALA A 44 -23.75 0.79 -8.18
CA ALA A 44 -22.89 1.35 -9.24
C ALA A 44 -21.41 1.31 -8.85
N LEU A 45 -21.06 1.73 -7.64
CA LEU A 45 -19.68 1.68 -7.16
C LEU A 45 -19.18 0.24 -6.96
N THR A 46 -20.04 -0.67 -6.50
CA THR A 46 -19.70 -2.10 -6.41
C THR A 46 -19.37 -2.69 -7.77
N GLU A 47 -20.17 -2.41 -8.79
CA GLU A 47 -19.91 -2.85 -10.16
C GLU A 47 -18.64 -2.20 -10.72
N GLN A 48 -18.42 -0.92 -10.43
CA GLN A 48 -17.22 -0.20 -10.85
C GLN A 48 -15.95 -0.81 -10.26
N VAL A 49 -15.91 -1.12 -8.95
CA VAL A 49 -14.75 -1.80 -8.34
C VAL A 49 -14.53 -3.17 -8.98
N ALA A 50 -15.59 -3.92 -9.27
CA ALA A 50 -15.48 -5.20 -9.95
C ALA A 50 -14.91 -5.04 -11.38
N ALA A 51 -15.32 -4.02 -12.12
CA ALA A 51 -14.77 -3.68 -13.43
C ALA A 51 -13.29 -3.29 -13.36
N HIS A 52 -12.92 -2.47 -12.38
CA HIS A 52 -11.53 -2.05 -12.15
C HIS A 52 -10.62 -3.24 -11.83
N ARG A 53 -11.07 -4.17 -10.99
CA ARG A 53 -10.34 -5.43 -10.71
C ARG A 53 -10.16 -6.28 -11.97
N ARG A 54 -11.19 -6.39 -12.81
CA ARG A 54 -11.10 -7.10 -14.09
C ARG A 54 -10.07 -6.44 -15.02
N ALA A 55 -10.07 -5.11 -15.11
CA ALA A 55 -9.12 -4.38 -15.95
C ALA A 55 -7.67 -4.57 -15.46
N VAL A 56 -7.42 -4.46 -14.15
CA VAL A 56 -6.10 -4.72 -13.57
C VAL A 56 -5.66 -6.16 -13.86
N ARG A 57 -6.56 -7.15 -13.65
CA ARG A 57 -6.26 -8.55 -13.96
C ARG A 57 -5.96 -8.79 -15.44
N ALA A 58 -6.73 -8.20 -16.35
CA ALA A 58 -6.51 -8.33 -17.78
C ALA A 58 -5.10 -7.84 -18.19
N ILE A 59 -4.61 -6.76 -17.58
CA ILE A 59 -3.23 -6.27 -17.78
C ILE A 59 -2.20 -7.29 -17.24
N LEU A 60 -2.43 -7.85 -16.05
CA LEU A 60 -1.55 -8.86 -15.46
C LEU A 60 -1.47 -10.13 -16.31
N GLU A 61 -2.59 -10.56 -16.89
CA GLU A 61 -2.69 -11.75 -17.75
C GLU A 61 -2.22 -11.47 -19.20
N GLY A 62 -1.98 -10.21 -19.57
CA GLY A 62 -1.57 -9.82 -20.92
C GLY A 62 -2.73 -9.79 -21.93
N GLU A 63 -3.98 -9.88 -21.47
CA GLU A 63 -5.19 -9.73 -22.27
C GLU A 63 -5.46 -8.25 -22.63
N ASP A 64 -4.95 -7.34 -21.81
CA ASP A 64 -4.99 -5.88 -22.02
C ASP A 64 -3.55 -5.34 -22.09
N SER A 65 -3.20 -4.71 -23.21
CA SER A 65 -1.84 -4.21 -23.47
C SER A 65 -1.56 -2.83 -22.86
N ARG A 66 -2.51 -2.22 -22.16
CA ARG A 66 -2.30 -0.93 -21.50
C ARG A 66 -1.25 -1.04 -20.39
N LEU A 67 -0.59 0.08 -20.12
CA LEU A 67 0.34 0.20 -19.00
C LEU A 67 -0.45 0.49 -17.71
N LEU A 68 -0.29 -0.34 -16.69
CA LEU A 68 -0.82 -0.06 -15.35
C LEU A 68 0.03 1.02 -14.67
N VAL A 69 -0.56 2.14 -14.27
CA VAL A 69 0.17 3.22 -13.58
C VAL A 69 -0.49 3.53 -12.24
N ILE A 70 0.24 3.31 -11.16
CA ILE A 70 -0.19 3.68 -9.81
C ILE A 70 0.43 5.03 -9.46
N ALA A 71 -0.39 6.07 -9.37
CA ALA A 71 0.07 7.44 -9.15
C ALA A 71 -0.71 8.13 -8.02
N GLY A 72 0.00 8.91 -7.22
CA GLY A 72 -0.58 9.70 -6.14
C GLY A 72 0.38 9.91 -4.98
N PRO A 73 -0.10 10.57 -3.91
CA PRO A 73 0.74 10.98 -2.79
C PRO A 73 1.52 9.81 -2.18
N CYS A 74 2.72 10.09 -1.66
CA CYS A 74 3.45 9.09 -0.86
C CYS A 74 2.57 8.56 0.29
N SER A 75 1.86 9.46 0.97
CA SER A 75 0.80 9.18 1.93
C SER A 75 -0.24 10.31 1.93
N ILE A 76 -1.50 9.99 2.19
CA ILE A 76 -2.57 10.98 2.33
C ILE A 76 -2.59 11.48 3.77
N HIS A 77 -2.49 12.79 3.96
CA HIS A 77 -2.59 13.45 5.27
C HIS A 77 -3.68 14.51 5.31
N ASP A 78 -3.99 15.13 4.17
CA ASP A 78 -5.02 16.16 4.03
C ASP A 78 -6.13 15.67 3.07
N PRO A 79 -7.36 15.47 3.56
CA PRO A 79 -8.52 15.07 2.75
C PRO A 79 -8.82 16.00 1.58
N GLN A 80 -8.55 17.31 1.71
CA GLN A 80 -8.89 18.28 0.68
C GLN A 80 -7.95 18.15 -0.53
N SER A 81 -6.64 18.23 -0.31
CA SER A 81 -5.67 18.06 -1.40
C SER A 81 -5.70 16.66 -2.02
N ALA A 82 -6.08 15.63 -1.26
CA ALA A 82 -6.26 14.29 -1.81
C ALA A 82 -7.42 14.22 -2.83
N ARG A 83 -8.54 14.90 -2.56
CA ARG A 83 -9.67 15.00 -3.50
C ARG A 83 -9.30 15.80 -4.74
N GLU A 84 -8.66 16.96 -4.55
CA GLU A 84 -8.23 17.78 -5.69
C GLU A 84 -7.25 17.02 -6.59
N TYR A 85 -6.27 16.31 -6.00
CA TYR A 85 -5.36 15.47 -6.78
C TYR A 85 -6.11 14.36 -7.53
N ALA A 86 -7.09 13.71 -6.88
CA ALA A 86 -7.91 12.68 -7.52
C ALA A 86 -8.77 13.24 -8.66
N GLU A 87 -9.35 14.43 -8.53
CA GLU A 87 -10.10 15.08 -9.61
C GLU A 87 -9.21 15.34 -10.83
N ARG A 88 -7.99 15.86 -10.61
CA ARG A 88 -7.01 16.07 -11.67
C ARG A 88 -6.59 14.75 -12.32
N LEU A 89 -6.33 13.71 -11.51
CA LEU A 89 -5.97 12.38 -11.99
C LEU A 89 -7.10 11.73 -12.80
N ALA A 90 -8.37 11.91 -12.40
CA ALA A 90 -9.53 11.42 -13.13
C ALA A 90 -9.66 12.09 -14.51
N GLY A 91 -9.47 13.42 -14.55
CA GLY A 91 -9.44 14.17 -15.81
C GLY A 91 -8.34 13.70 -16.77
N LEU A 92 -7.15 13.38 -16.24
CA LEU A 92 -6.06 12.81 -17.04
C LEU A 92 -6.35 11.37 -17.46
N ALA A 93 -6.87 10.54 -16.56
CA ALA A 93 -7.18 9.13 -16.80
C ALA A 93 -8.10 8.94 -18.01
N ALA A 94 -9.12 9.79 -18.16
CA ALA A 94 -10.00 9.76 -19.33
C ALA A 94 -9.23 9.97 -20.64
N GLN A 95 -8.25 10.88 -20.66
CA GLN A 95 -7.50 11.29 -21.86
C GLN A 95 -6.43 10.28 -22.29
N VAL A 96 -5.98 9.42 -21.36
CA VAL A 96 -4.91 8.44 -21.58
C VAL A 96 -5.39 6.99 -21.58
N SER A 97 -6.71 6.80 -21.46
CA SER A 97 -7.36 5.52 -21.17
C SER A 97 -7.16 4.43 -22.22
N ASP A 98 -6.77 4.81 -23.44
CA ASP A 98 -6.47 3.90 -24.55
C ASP A 98 -5.10 3.20 -24.39
N GLN A 99 -4.14 3.82 -23.71
CA GLN A 99 -2.80 3.27 -23.50
C GLN A 99 -2.46 2.97 -22.04
N MET A 100 -3.14 3.60 -21.08
CA MET A 100 -2.84 3.49 -19.66
C MET A 100 -4.08 3.24 -18.83
N LEU A 101 -3.94 2.41 -17.80
CA LEU A 101 -4.88 2.33 -16.70
C LEU A 101 -4.29 3.07 -15.49
N LEU A 102 -4.75 4.30 -15.26
CA LEU A 102 -4.34 5.07 -14.09
C LEU A 102 -5.11 4.59 -12.85
N VAL A 103 -4.39 4.36 -11.76
CA VAL A 103 -4.90 3.90 -10.47
C VAL A 103 -4.43 4.89 -9.40
N MET A 104 -5.38 5.42 -8.63
CA MET A 104 -5.09 6.36 -7.54
C MET A 104 -4.39 5.66 -6.40
N ARG A 105 -3.20 6.16 -6.05
CA ARG A 105 -2.44 5.74 -4.87
C ARG A 105 -3.02 6.42 -3.62
N ALA A 106 -3.89 5.71 -2.91
CA ALA A 106 -4.57 6.17 -1.69
C ALA A 106 -3.96 5.55 -0.42
N TYR A 107 -2.66 5.81 -0.17
CA TYR A 107 -1.95 5.21 0.95
C TYR A 107 -2.27 5.97 2.24
N VAL A 108 -3.00 5.30 3.14
CA VAL A 108 -3.47 5.86 4.42
C VAL A 108 -2.67 5.35 5.62
N GLU A 109 -1.75 4.41 5.40
CA GLU A 109 -0.77 3.96 6.39
C GLU A 109 0.66 4.24 5.89
N LYS A 110 1.61 4.50 6.79
CA LYS A 110 3.03 4.69 6.47
C LYS A 110 3.92 3.91 7.45
N PRO A 111 4.82 3.02 6.97
CA PRO A 111 5.66 2.24 7.87
C PRO A 111 6.81 3.10 8.42
N ARG A 112 6.96 3.12 9.76
CA ARG A 112 8.03 3.83 10.46
C ARG A 112 9.01 2.84 11.10
N THR A 113 10.31 3.11 10.99
CA THR A 113 11.37 2.33 11.67
C THR A 113 11.63 2.80 13.09
N THR A 114 11.25 4.04 13.39
CA THR A 114 11.40 4.70 14.69
C THR A 114 10.06 5.37 15.03
N VAL A 115 10.08 6.52 15.70
CA VAL A 115 8.88 7.30 16.02
C VAL A 115 8.49 8.22 14.85
N GLY A 116 7.19 8.38 14.65
CA GLY A 116 6.61 9.42 13.80
C GLY A 116 5.21 9.05 13.32
N TRP A 117 4.58 9.98 12.60
CA TRP A 117 3.22 9.80 12.11
C TRP A 117 3.08 8.54 11.24
N LYS A 118 2.04 7.75 11.57
CA LYS A 118 1.79 6.40 11.04
C LYS A 118 0.80 6.39 9.88
N GLY A 119 0.22 7.53 9.52
CA GLY A 119 -0.75 7.66 8.44
C GLY A 119 -2.12 8.12 8.94
N LEU A 120 -2.96 8.53 7.99
CA LEU A 120 -4.32 9.04 8.23
C LEU A 120 -5.20 8.05 8.99
N ALA A 121 -5.04 6.76 8.72
CA ALA A 121 -5.80 5.71 9.40
C ALA A 121 -5.48 5.59 10.89
N TYR A 122 -4.32 6.10 11.32
CA TYR A 122 -3.89 6.09 12.73
C TYR A 122 -4.15 7.42 13.43
N ASP A 123 -3.73 8.51 12.80
CA ASP A 123 -3.76 9.84 13.39
C ASP A 123 -4.26 10.85 12.34
N PRO A 124 -5.59 10.98 12.16
CA PRO A 124 -6.16 11.82 11.11
C PRO A 124 -5.97 13.33 11.36
N HIS A 125 -5.71 13.72 12.61
CA HIS A 125 -5.59 15.12 13.04
C HIS A 125 -4.15 15.64 13.02
N LEU A 126 -3.17 14.75 12.80
CA LEU A 126 -1.73 15.08 12.82
C LEU A 126 -1.27 15.66 14.17
N ASP A 127 -1.96 15.32 15.26
CA ASP A 127 -1.75 15.86 16.60
C ASP A 127 -1.37 14.79 17.64
N SER A 128 -1.13 13.55 17.19
CA SER A 128 -0.81 12.39 18.03
C SER A 128 -1.94 11.95 18.98
N SER A 129 -3.20 12.33 18.68
CA SER A 129 -4.38 11.80 19.37
C SER A 129 -4.63 10.31 19.10
N ASP A 130 -4.08 9.78 17.99
CA ASP A 130 -4.23 8.41 17.52
C ASP A 130 -5.72 7.98 17.41
N ASP A 131 -6.61 8.89 16.95
CA ASP A 131 -8.02 8.58 16.70
C ASP A 131 -8.20 7.68 15.46
N MET A 132 -7.88 6.41 15.65
CA MET A 132 -7.99 5.36 14.64
C MET A 132 -9.45 5.12 14.19
N ALA A 133 -10.44 5.38 15.04
CA ALA A 133 -11.83 5.15 14.66
C ALA A 133 -12.28 6.20 13.62
N GLU A 134 -11.93 7.46 13.85
CA GLU A 134 -12.11 8.52 12.87
C GLU A 134 -11.21 8.31 11.64
N GLY A 135 -9.94 7.95 11.84
CA GLY A 135 -8.98 7.72 10.76
C GLY A 135 -9.44 6.64 9.77
N LEU A 136 -9.97 5.52 10.26
CA LEU A 136 -10.56 4.46 9.43
C LEU A 136 -11.79 4.97 8.64
N ALA A 137 -12.68 5.70 9.29
CA ALA A 137 -13.88 6.24 8.65
C ALA A 137 -13.54 7.27 7.57
N LEU A 138 -12.62 8.20 7.87
CA LEU A 138 -12.15 9.22 6.95
C LEU A 138 -11.43 8.61 5.74
N SER A 139 -10.53 7.64 5.98
CA SER A 139 -9.84 6.89 4.92
C SER A 139 -10.84 6.20 3.98
N ARG A 140 -11.85 5.53 4.56
CA ARG A 140 -12.89 4.85 3.78
C ARG A 140 -13.71 5.85 2.97
N GLN A 141 -14.10 6.98 3.56
CA GLN A 141 -14.85 8.02 2.86
C GLN A 141 -14.04 8.59 1.68
N LEU A 142 -12.76 8.88 1.87
CA LEU A 142 -11.90 9.37 0.80
C LEU A 142 -11.78 8.39 -0.37
N MET A 143 -11.59 7.11 -0.09
CA MET A 143 -11.56 6.08 -1.14
C MET A 143 -12.91 5.98 -1.88
N ARG A 144 -14.04 6.16 -1.18
CA ARG A 144 -15.37 6.24 -1.81
C ARG A 144 -15.51 7.46 -2.71
N ASP A 145 -15.01 8.62 -2.27
CA ASP A 145 -15.03 9.85 -3.06
C ASP A 145 -14.23 9.67 -4.36
N MET A 146 -13.03 9.09 -4.27
CA MET A 146 -12.16 8.80 -5.41
C MET A 146 -12.78 7.78 -6.38
N LEU A 147 -13.46 6.75 -5.85
CA LEU A 147 -14.27 5.84 -6.67
C LEU A 147 -15.42 6.59 -7.35
N GLY A 148 -16.08 7.52 -6.66
CA GLY A 148 -17.11 8.39 -7.25
C GLY A 148 -16.62 9.24 -8.42
N MET A 149 -15.32 9.51 -8.49
CA MET A 149 -14.64 10.19 -9.61
C MET A 149 -14.24 9.23 -10.74
N GLY A 150 -14.56 7.94 -10.62
CA GLY A 150 -14.26 6.91 -11.62
C GLY A 150 -12.89 6.24 -11.46
N LEU A 151 -12.09 6.61 -10.47
CA LEU A 151 -10.72 6.10 -10.32
C LEU A 151 -10.65 4.73 -9.64
N PRO A 152 -9.89 3.77 -10.17
CA PRO A 152 -9.45 2.61 -9.41
C PRO A 152 -8.55 3.03 -8.24
N ILE A 153 -8.66 2.31 -7.12
CA ILE A 153 -7.93 2.63 -5.89
C ILE A 153 -6.86 1.57 -5.58
N ALA A 154 -5.65 2.05 -5.26
CA ALA A 154 -4.54 1.28 -4.74
C ALA A 154 -4.15 1.77 -3.34
N THR A 155 -3.89 0.85 -2.41
CA THR A 155 -3.24 1.15 -1.13
C THR A 155 -2.15 0.13 -0.81
N GLU A 156 -1.28 0.45 0.14
CA GLU A 156 -0.49 -0.53 0.87
C GLU A 156 -1.26 -0.96 2.11
N ILE A 157 -1.19 -2.25 2.46
CA ILE A 157 -1.73 -2.79 3.70
C ILE A 157 -0.55 -3.13 4.60
N LEU A 158 -0.38 -2.36 5.68
CA LEU A 158 0.68 -2.56 6.67
C LEU A 158 0.19 -3.36 7.88
N GLN A 159 -1.05 -3.11 8.29
CA GLN A 159 -1.72 -3.86 9.34
C GLN A 159 -2.72 -4.83 8.69
N PRO A 160 -2.49 -6.16 8.74
CA PRO A 160 -3.41 -7.12 8.13
C PRO A 160 -4.87 -6.99 8.59
N MET A 161 -5.11 -6.54 9.82
CA MET A 161 -6.46 -6.26 10.31
C MET A 161 -7.15 -5.07 9.63
N ALA A 162 -6.38 -4.14 9.06
CA ALA A 162 -6.92 -2.99 8.32
C ALA A 162 -7.54 -3.39 6.98
N ALA A 163 -7.14 -4.54 6.40
CA ALA A 163 -7.61 -5.01 5.10
C ALA A 163 -9.14 -5.05 5.01
N GLY A 164 -9.79 -5.62 6.02
CA GLY A 164 -11.24 -5.81 6.03
C GLY A 164 -12.05 -4.50 6.05
N TYR A 165 -11.45 -3.35 6.36
CA TYR A 165 -12.13 -2.05 6.32
C TYR A 165 -12.17 -1.44 4.92
N PHE A 166 -11.27 -1.88 4.03
CA PHE A 166 -11.06 -1.25 2.72
C PHE A 166 -11.16 -2.23 1.55
N ASP A 167 -11.12 -3.54 1.78
CA ASP A 167 -11.04 -4.57 0.74
C ASP A 167 -12.13 -4.50 -0.33
N ASP A 168 -13.31 -3.94 -0.06
CA ASP A 168 -14.42 -3.76 -1.00
C ASP A 168 -14.27 -2.55 -1.91
N LEU A 169 -13.32 -1.65 -1.61
CA LEU A 169 -13.01 -0.42 -2.35
C LEU A 169 -11.82 -0.58 -3.29
N LEU A 170 -10.92 -1.52 -2.98
CA LEU A 170 -9.60 -1.60 -3.59
C LEU A 170 -9.62 -2.41 -4.90
N SER A 171 -8.84 -1.94 -5.87
CA SER A 171 -8.61 -2.62 -7.16
C SER A 171 -7.20 -3.22 -7.25
N TRP A 172 -6.29 -2.76 -6.40
CA TRP A 172 -4.91 -3.23 -6.31
C TRP A 172 -4.35 -2.99 -4.90
N VAL A 173 -3.47 -3.87 -4.42
CA VAL A 173 -2.83 -3.75 -3.10
C VAL A 173 -1.31 -3.93 -3.20
N ALA A 174 -0.54 -3.14 -2.45
CA ALA A 174 0.87 -3.39 -2.20
C ALA A 174 1.09 -4.12 -0.88
N ILE A 175 2.04 -5.06 -0.89
CA ILE A 175 2.74 -5.50 0.32
C ILE A 175 4.15 -4.89 0.29
N GLY A 176 4.48 -4.15 1.36
CA GLY A 176 5.70 -3.38 1.48
C GLY A 176 6.97 -4.20 1.58
N ALA A 177 8.11 -3.60 1.27
CA ALA A 177 9.41 -4.28 1.30
C ALA A 177 9.77 -4.87 2.68
N ARG A 178 9.22 -4.31 3.78
CA ARG A 178 9.44 -4.77 5.15
C ARG A 178 8.46 -5.87 5.60
N THR A 179 7.38 -6.08 4.85
CA THR A 179 6.32 -7.04 5.18
C THR A 179 6.16 -8.13 4.13
N THR A 180 6.82 -8.04 2.97
CA THR A 180 6.87 -9.11 1.95
C THR A 180 7.32 -10.46 2.52
N GLU A 181 8.24 -10.47 3.49
CA GLU A 181 8.71 -11.69 4.15
C GLU A 181 7.76 -12.19 5.26
N SER A 182 6.81 -11.36 5.70
CA SER A 182 5.89 -11.69 6.78
C SER A 182 4.86 -12.74 6.35
N GLN A 183 4.83 -13.87 7.06
CA GLN A 183 3.86 -14.93 6.84
C GLN A 183 2.40 -14.45 6.94
N ILE A 184 2.09 -13.62 7.95
CA ILE A 184 0.73 -13.09 8.17
C ILE A 184 0.27 -12.24 6.97
N HIS A 185 1.19 -11.49 6.34
CA HIS A 185 0.86 -10.69 5.16
C HIS A 185 0.65 -11.56 3.91
N ARG A 186 1.41 -12.66 3.77
CA ARG A 186 1.24 -13.63 2.67
C ARG A 186 -0.08 -14.38 2.78
N GLU A 187 -0.44 -14.80 3.99
CA GLU A 187 -1.73 -15.42 4.33
C GLU A 187 -2.90 -14.49 4.08
N MET A 188 -2.80 -13.22 4.50
CA MET A 188 -3.81 -12.20 4.17
C MET A 188 -3.92 -12.01 2.65
N ALA A 189 -2.79 -11.86 1.94
CA ALA A 189 -2.77 -11.61 0.50
C ALA A 189 -3.40 -12.75 -0.32
N SER A 190 -3.35 -13.99 0.18
CA SER A 190 -3.99 -15.15 -0.45
C SER A 190 -5.52 -15.13 -0.38
N GLY A 191 -6.10 -14.31 0.49
CA GLY A 191 -7.54 -14.10 0.64
C GLY A 191 -8.08 -12.86 -0.07
N LEU A 192 -7.19 -12.01 -0.61
CA LEU A 192 -7.57 -10.75 -1.24
C LEU A 192 -8.14 -10.98 -2.66
N PRO A 193 -9.30 -10.39 -3.00
CA PRO A 193 -9.96 -10.61 -4.30
C PRO A 193 -9.37 -9.76 -5.44
N MET A 194 -8.45 -8.85 -5.13
CA MET A 194 -7.79 -7.95 -6.08
C MET A 194 -6.33 -8.35 -6.31
N ALA A 195 -5.70 -7.70 -7.29
CA ALA A 195 -4.29 -7.94 -7.58
C ALA A 195 -3.39 -7.44 -6.43
N VAL A 196 -2.31 -8.18 -6.15
CA VAL A 196 -1.35 -7.85 -5.08
C VAL A 196 0.07 -7.76 -5.62
N GLY A 197 0.70 -6.59 -5.44
CA GLY A 197 2.11 -6.37 -5.75
C GLY A 197 2.99 -6.55 -4.52
N PHE A 198 3.95 -7.49 -4.58
CA PHE A 198 4.96 -7.69 -3.54
C PHE A 198 6.23 -6.91 -3.87
N LYS A 199 6.61 -5.95 -3.01
CA LYS A 199 7.88 -5.22 -3.16
C LYS A 199 9.06 -6.16 -2.90
N ASN A 200 10.15 -6.01 -3.67
CA ASN A 200 11.42 -6.64 -3.35
C ASN A 200 11.95 -6.19 -1.97
N GLY A 201 12.83 -6.99 -1.36
CA GLY A 201 13.43 -6.71 -0.06
C GLY A 201 14.21 -5.40 -0.05
N THR A 202 14.40 -4.79 1.12
CA THR A 202 15.10 -3.49 1.25
C THR A 202 16.57 -3.54 0.81
N ASP A 203 17.18 -4.73 0.80
CA ASP A 203 18.51 -5.01 0.27
C ASP A 203 18.57 -5.07 -1.27
N GLY A 204 17.40 -5.17 -1.93
CA GLY A 204 17.26 -5.36 -3.38
C GLY A 204 16.89 -6.80 -3.77
N GLY A 205 16.85 -7.72 -2.81
CA GLY A 205 16.60 -9.15 -3.05
C GLY A 205 15.17 -9.43 -3.53
N VAL A 206 15.04 -10.22 -4.59
CA VAL A 206 13.74 -10.56 -5.21
C VAL A 206 13.21 -11.92 -4.74
N ALA A 207 14.04 -12.73 -4.09
CA ALA A 207 13.68 -14.06 -3.61
C ALA A 207 12.51 -14.00 -2.61
N VAL A 208 12.55 -13.07 -1.66
CA VAL A 208 11.48 -12.87 -0.66
C VAL A 208 10.13 -12.54 -1.31
N ALA A 209 10.14 -11.80 -2.42
CA ALA A 209 8.93 -11.50 -3.19
C ALA A 209 8.45 -12.71 -3.99
N CYS A 210 9.36 -13.50 -4.56
CA CYS A 210 9.03 -14.76 -5.23
C CYS A 210 8.37 -15.76 -4.27
N ASP A 211 8.91 -15.90 -3.07
CA ASP A 211 8.34 -16.74 -2.01
C ASP A 211 6.97 -16.24 -1.58
N ALA A 212 6.80 -14.93 -1.46
CA ALA A 212 5.53 -14.32 -1.11
C ALA A 212 4.45 -14.56 -2.17
N MET A 213 4.78 -14.40 -3.46
CA MET A 213 3.87 -14.67 -4.57
C MET A 213 3.45 -16.14 -4.62
N ARG A 214 4.40 -17.07 -4.46
CA ARG A 214 4.08 -18.52 -4.39
C ARG A 214 3.21 -18.84 -3.20
N SER A 215 3.55 -18.31 -2.02
CA SER A 215 2.75 -18.51 -0.80
C SER A 215 1.33 -17.99 -0.97
N ALA A 216 1.18 -16.76 -1.48
CA ALA A 216 -0.11 -16.12 -1.69
C ALA A 216 -0.97 -16.86 -2.73
N ALA A 217 -0.36 -17.54 -3.71
CA ALA A 217 -1.08 -18.31 -4.72
C ALA A 217 -1.78 -19.58 -4.19
N HIS A 218 -1.52 -19.98 -2.94
CA HIS A 218 -2.08 -21.20 -2.35
C HIS A 218 -3.13 -20.91 -1.25
N PRO A 219 -4.05 -21.86 -0.99
CA PRO A 219 -4.96 -21.79 0.16
C PRO A 219 -4.22 -21.75 1.51
N HIS A 220 -4.74 -20.95 2.45
CA HIS A 220 -4.26 -20.90 3.83
C HIS A 220 -5.39 -21.09 4.84
N ARG A 221 -5.03 -21.48 6.07
CA ARG A 221 -5.88 -21.45 7.27
C ARG A 221 -5.10 -20.79 8.39
N HIS A 222 -5.54 -19.63 8.87
CA HIS A 222 -4.77 -18.84 9.82
C HIS A 222 -5.67 -18.11 10.83
N PHE A 223 -5.06 -17.56 11.88
CA PHE A 223 -5.74 -16.70 12.84
C PHE A 223 -6.05 -15.34 12.19
N GLY A 224 -7.24 -14.82 12.44
CA GLY A 224 -7.65 -13.49 12.00
C GLY A 224 -8.86 -13.01 12.77
N MET A 225 -9.59 -12.06 12.18
CA MET A 225 -10.80 -11.47 12.75
C MET A 225 -11.95 -11.62 11.75
N ASP A 226 -13.15 -11.94 12.25
CA ASP A 226 -14.35 -11.95 11.42
C ASP A 226 -14.87 -10.52 11.13
N GLY A 227 -15.94 -10.44 10.33
CA GLY A 227 -16.57 -9.16 9.98
C GLY A 227 -17.11 -8.36 11.19
N HIS A 228 -17.40 -9.04 12.29
CA HIS A 228 -17.90 -8.44 13.53
C HIS A 228 -16.79 -8.02 14.48
N GLY A 229 -15.53 -8.32 14.16
CA GLY A 229 -14.38 -8.00 15.00
C GLY A 229 -14.11 -9.02 16.11
N HIS A 230 -14.54 -10.29 15.94
CA HIS A 230 -14.15 -11.39 16.83
C HIS A 230 -12.99 -12.20 16.25
N PRO A 231 -12.10 -12.75 17.09
CA PRO A 231 -11.09 -13.71 16.64
C PRO A 231 -11.72 -14.90 15.92
N ALA A 232 -11.18 -15.27 14.77
CA ALA A 232 -11.70 -16.33 13.92
C ALA A 232 -10.60 -17.10 13.20
N ILE A 233 -10.92 -18.31 12.73
CA ILE A 233 -10.11 -19.03 11.75
C ILE A 233 -10.51 -18.53 10.37
N ILE A 234 -9.56 -17.95 9.65
CA ILE A 234 -9.75 -17.49 8.28
C ILE A 234 -9.26 -18.56 7.33
N GLN A 235 -10.07 -18.88 6.32
CA GLN A 235 -9.72 -19.81 5.25
C GLN A 235 -9.75 -19.09 3.91
N THR A 236 -8.64 -19.17 3.18
CA THR A 236 -8.46 -18.49 1.89
C THR A 236 -8.27 -19.53 0.78
N GLN A 237 -8.55 -19.15 -0.47
CA GLN A 237 -8.44 -20.06 -1.63
C GLN A 237 -7.12 -19.92 -2.40
N GLY A 238 -6.29 -18.94 -2.03
CA GLY A 238 -5.14 -18.54 -2.82
C GLY A 238 -5.49 -17.39 -3.78
N ASN A 239 -4.52 -16.52 -4.01
CA ASN A 239 -4.60 -15.40 -4.93
C ASN A 239 -3.53 -15.56 -6.01
N PRO A 240 -3.89 -16.00 -7.23
CA PRO A 240 -2.94 -16.11 -8.34
C PRO A 240 -2.60 -14.75 -8.97
N ASN A 241 -3.36 -13.69 -8.67
CA ASN A 241 -3.22 -12.36 -9.28
C ASN A 241 -2.13 -11.54 -8.58
N THR A 242 -0.93 -12.12 -8.48
CA THR A 242 0.21 -11.48 -7.82
C THR A 242 1.28 -11.08 -8.83
N HIS A 243 2.09 -10.08 -8.47
CA HIS A 243 3.24 -9.66 -9.27
C HIS A 243 4.33 -9.05 -8.39
N ILE A 244 5.54 -8.91 -8.93
CA ILE A 244 6.65 -8.26 -8.22
C ILE A 244 6.64 -6.75 -8.47
N VAL A 245 7.04 -5.99 -7.45
CA VAL A 245 7.30 -4.55 -7.54
C VAL A 245 8.79 -4.29 -7.27
N LEU A 246 9.50 -3.82 -8.30
CA LEU A 246 10.91 -3.45 -8.23
C LEU A 246 11.05 -2.01 -7.73
N ARG A 247 11.69 -1.81 -6.59
CA ARG A 247 11.76 -0.52 -5.89
C ARG A 247 13.17 -0.08 -5.48
N GLY A 248 14.18 -0.71 -6.07
CA GLY A 248 15.59 -0.63 -5.70
C GLY A 248 15.90 -1.30 -4.37
N GLY A 249 17.10 -1.08 -3.85
CA GLY A 249 17.53 -1.55 -2.54
C GLY A 249 18.73 -0.79 -2.01
N HIS A 250 19.35 -1.27 -0.93
CA HIS A 250 20.60 -0.71 -0.41
C HIS A 250 21.75 -0.77 -1.42
N SER A 251 21.70 -1.72 -2.35
CA SER A 251 22.64 -1.89 -3.46
C SER A 251 22.43 -0.89 -4.61
N GLY A 252 21.37 -0.08 -4.56
CA GLY A 252 21.03 0.91 -5.58
C GLY A 252 19.73 0.61 -6.33
N PRO A 253 19.49 1.31 -7.46
CA PRO A 253 18.35 1.07 -8.32
C PRO A 253 18.36 -0.33 -8.96
N ASN A 254 17.18 -0.83 -9.31
CA ASN A 254 17.00 -2.12 -9.98
C ASN A 254 15.96 -2.07 -11.12
N TYR A 255 15.83 -0.92 -11.78
CA TYR A 255 14.89 -0.70 -12.89
C TYR A 255 15.51 -0.92 -14.28
N ASP A 256 16.85 -0.94 -14.37
CA ASP A 256 17.57 -1.07 -15.63
C ASP A 256 17.35 -2.44 -16.28
N GLY A 257 17.60 -2.52 -17.59
CA GLY A 257 17.37 -3.74 -18.37
C GLY A 257 18.10 -4.98 -17.86
N GLN A 258 19.31 -4.83 -17.28
CA GLN A 258 20.05 -5.97 -16.71
C GLN A 258 19.39 -6.46 -15.42
N SER A 259 18.93 -5.56 -14.57
CA SER A 259 18.17 -5.89 -13.37
C SER A 259 16.84 -6.56 -13.70
N VAL A 260 16.09 -6.02 -14.67
CA VAL A 260 14.83 -6.61 -15.14
C VAL A 260 15.05 -8.01 -15.71
N ALA A 261 16.07 -8.22 -16.56
CA ALA A 261 16.39 -9.53 -17.12
C ALA A 261 16.73 -10.57 -16.03
N ARG A 262 17.48 -10.17 -14.99
CA ARG A 262 17.76 -11.04 -13.84
C ARG A 262 16.49 -11.43 -13.08
N VAL A 263 15.56 -10.49 -12.92
CA VAL A 263 14.26 -10.75 -12.28
C VAL A 263 13.44 -11.74 -13.12
N GLN A 264 13.33 -11.51 -14.43
CA GLN A 264 12.62 -12.43 -15.34
C GLN A 264 13.17 -13.85 -15.27
N ALA A 265 14.50 -14.01 -15.27
CA ALA A 265 15.14 -15.31 -15.11
C ALA A 265 14.81 -15.96 -13.75
N SER A 266 14.77 -15.17 -12.67
CA SER A 266 14.39 -15.66 -11.34
C SER A 266 12.92 -16.09 -11.27
N LEU A 267 12.00 -15.31 -11.83
CA LEU A 267 10.57 -15.65 -11.89
C LEU A 267 10.36 -16.94 -12.70
N THR A 268 11.00 -17.04 -13.87
CA THR A 268 10.95 -18.24 -14.71
C THR A 268 11.47 -19.47 -13.98
N LYS A 269 12.63 -19.36 -13.31
CA LYS A 269 13.20 -20.46 -12.51
C LYS A 269 12.25 -20.95 -11.41
N ASN A 270 11.41 -20.07 -10.87
CA ASN A 270 10.45 -20.38 -9.82
C ASN A 270 9.04 -20.72 -10.34
N ASN A 271 8.84 -20.84 -11.66
CA ASN A 271 7.54 -21.04 -12.31
C ASN A 271 6.50 -19.97 -11.94
N ILE A 272 6.95 -18.72 -11.81
CA ILE A 272 6.10 -17.56 -11.55
C ILE A 272 5.94 -16.78 -12.86
N ALA A 273 4.71 -16.34 -13.16
CA ALA A 273 4.46 -15.48 -14.31
C ALA A 273 5.32 -14.21 -14.24
N SER A 274 6.00 -13.86 -15.34
CA SER A 274 6.89 -12.70 -15.39
C SER A 274 6.10 -11.39 -15.51
N ARG A 275 5.53 -10.96 -14.39
CA ARG A 275 4.74 -9.72 -14.24
C ARG A 275 5.51 -8.77 -13.33
N ILE A 276 6.02 -7.69 -13.90
CA ILE A 276 6.92 -6.77 -13.23
C ILE A 276 6.33 -5.36 -13.25
N MET A 277 6.18 -4.77 -12.07
CA MET A 277 5.94 -3.34 -11.91
C MET A 277 7.21 -2.67 -11.40
N VAL A 278 7.53 -1.48 -11.90
CA VAL A 278 8.66 -0.68 -11.38
C VAL A 278 8.15 0.52 -10.59
N ASP A 279 8.56 0.62 -9.33
CA ASP A 279 8.41 1.80 -8.48
C ASP A 279 9.50 2.81 -8.86
N CYS A 280 9.10 3.91 -9.49
CA CYS A 280 9.99 4.95 -9.99
C CYS A 280 10.58 5.81 -8.88
N SER A 281 10.03 5.75 -7.66
CA SER A 281 10.47 6.52 -6.49
C SER A 281 11.52 5.75 -5.67
N HIS A 282 11.57 6.02 -4.36
CA HIS A 282 12.28 5.21 -3.38
C HIS A 282 13.76 4.99 -3.72
N ALA A 283 14.28 3.76 -3.65
CA ALA A 283 15.69 3.52 -3.92
C ALA A 283 16.00 3.59 -5.42
N ASN A 284 15.01 3.43 -6.30
CA ASN A 284 15.19 3.60 -7.74
C ASN A 284 15.45 5.06 -8.13
N SER A 285 14.80 6.02 -7.47
CA SER A 285 15.09 7.44 -7.65
C SER A 285 16.28 7.93 -6.82
N GLY A 286 16.86 7.08 -5.97
CA GLY A 286 17.83 7.53 -4.96
C GLY A 286 17.21 8.48 -3.93
N LYS A 287 15.89 8.37 -3.69
CA LYS A 287 15.08 9.26 -2.85
C LYS A 287 14.99 10.72 -3.34
N ASP A 288 15.26 10.94 -4.62
CA ASP A 288 15.10 12.24 -5.28
C ASP A 288 13.85 12.22 -6.19
N PRO A 289 12.78 12.95 -5.86
CA PRO A 289 11.54 12.94 -6.64
C PRO A 289 11.74 13.39 -8.09
N SER A 290 12.72 14.27 -8.35
CA SER A 290 13.01 14.79 -9.69
C SER A 290 13.60 13.74 -10.63
N ARG A 291 14.08 12.61 -10.08
CA ARG A 291 14.61 11.48 -10.84
C ARG A 291 13.54 10.48 -11.26
N GLN A 292 12.33 10.53 -10.70
CA GLN A 292 11.25 9.61 -11.07
C GLN A 292 10.94 9.61 -12.59
N PRO A 293 10.88 10.76 -13.29
CA PRO A 293 10.71 10.79 -14.75
C PRO A 293 11.82 10.07 -15.52
N HIS A 294 13.06 10.12 -15.04
CA HIS A 294 14.17 9.40 -15.68
C HIS A 294 13.98 7.89 -15.55
N VAL A 295 13.66 7.41 -14.34
CA VAL A 295 13.36 5.99 -14.09
C VAL A 295 12.17 5.53 -14.94
N PHE A 296 11.08 6.31 -14.97
CA PHE A 296 9.89 6.02 -15.76
C PHE A 296 10.23 5.85 -17.24
N ASN A 297 10.99 6.80 -17.82
CA ASN A 297 11.32 6.78 -19.23
C ASN A 297 12.26 5.62 -19.60
N ASP A 298 13.22 5.25 -18.75
CA ASP A 298 14.08 4.08 -18.99
C ASP A 298 13.26 2.78 -19.08
N VAL A 299 12.33 2.58 -18.15
CA VAL A 299 11.43 1.41 -18.15
C VAL A 299 10.47 1.46 -19.35
N LEU A 300 10.03 2.66 -19.74
CA LEU A 300 9.22 2.85 -20.95
C LEU A 300 9.97 2.43 -22.21
N GLU A 301 11.26 2.78 -22.36
CA GLU A 301 12.09 2.33 -23.49
C GLU A 301 12.14 0.81 -23.57
N GLN A 302 12.36 0.14 -22.43
CA GLN A 302 12.42 -1.32 -22.39
C GLN A 302 11.10 -1.94 -22.86
N ARG A 303 9.95 -1.38 -22.45
CA ARG A 303 8.63 -1.82 -22.91
C ARG A 303 8.42 -1.57 -24.41
N LEU A 304 8.81 -0.39 -24.90
CA LEU A 304 8.74 -0.05 -26.33
C LEU A 304 9.64 -0.95 -27.18
N ALA A 305 10.78 -1.37 -26.65
CA ALA A 305 11.67 -2.37 -27.24
C ALA A 305 11.11 -3.81 -27.21
N GLY A 306 9.87 -4.00 -26.73
CA GLY A 306 9.16 -5.28 -26.78
C GLY A 306 9.15 -6.07 -25.48
N ASN A 307 9.67 -5.52 -24.37
CA ASN A 307 9.61 -6.22 -23.08
C ASN A 307 8.17 -6.19 -22.50
N THR A 308 7.41 -7.26 -22.76
CA THR A 308 6.01 -7.41 -22.32
C THR A 308 5.85 -7.74 -20.84
N SER A 309 6.93 -8.14 -20.14
CA SER A 309 6.86 -8.45 -18.71
C SER A 309 6.69 -7.21 -17.83
N LEU A 310 7.01 -6.03 -18.35
CA LEU A 310 6.88 -4.74 -17.66
C LEU A 310 5.43 -4.26 -17.72
N ILE A 311 4.58 -4.78 -16.85
CA ILE A 311 3.13 -4.53 -16.84
C ILE A 311 2.74 -3.14 -16.31
N GLY A 312 3.61 -2.50 -15.53
CA GLY A 312 3.23 -1.23 -14.90
C GLY A 312 4.34 -0.45 -14.23
N MET A 313 3.98 0.74 -13.78
CA MET A 313 4.85 1.67 -13.08
C MET A 313 4.14 2.28 -11.86
N MET A 314 4.90 2.66 -10.84
CA MET A 314 4.41 3.37 -9.66
C MET A 314 5.16 4.69 -9.50
N ILE A 315 4.44 5.78 -9.27
CA ILE A 315 4.97 7.13 -9.13
C ILE A 315 4.43 7.72 -7.82
N GLU A 316 5.31 8.37 -7.05
CA GLU A 316 4.91 9.21 -5.93
C GLU A 316 4.78 10.65 -6.40
N SER A 317 3.54 11.14 -6.44
CA SER A 317 3.17 12.42 -7.04
C SER A 317 2.09 13.12 -6.23
N HIS A 318 2.17 14.44 -6.13
CA HIS A 318 1.22 15.27 -5.38
C HIS A 318 0.84 16.50 -6.22
N LEU A 319 0.01 17.38 -5.67
CA LEU A 319 -0.27 18.68 -6.27
C LEU A 319 1.02 19.50 -6.50
N PHE A 320 1.93 19.51 -5.51
CA PHE A 320 3.20 20.24 -5.58
C PHE A 320 4.40 19.36 -5.24
N ASP A 321 5.57 19.75 -5.74
CA ASP A 321 6.83 19.02 -5.61
C ASP A 321 7.36 18.93 -4.17
N GLY A 322 8.17 17.90 -3.94
CA GLY A 322 8.98 17.73 -2.75
C GLY A 322 8.19 17.20 -1.55
N CYS A 323 8.70 17.51 -0.37
CA CYS A 323 8.07 17.19 0.91
C CYS A 323 8.29 18.30 1.94
N GLN A 324 7.65 18.15 3.09
CA GLN A 324 7.80 19.01 4.25
C GLN A 324 7.78 18.17 5.53
N ALA A 325 8.37 18.68 6.60
CA ALA A 325 8.24 18.08 7.93
C ALA A 325 6.86 18.39 8.51
N LEU A 326 6.39 17.52 9.42
CA LEU A 326 5.22 17.83 10.24
C LEU A 326 5.55 18.92 11.26
N GLY A 327 4.60 19.83 11.49
CA GLY A 327 4.70 20.92 12.45
C GLY A 327 4.37 22.28 11.83
N GLY A 328 3.87 23.21 12.66
CA GLY A 328 3.47 24.54 12.21
C GLY A 328 2.33 24.50 11.18
N THR A 329 2.25 25.54 10.35
CA THR A 329 1.30 25.60 9.23
C THR A 329 1.85 24.82 8.04
N LEU A 330 1.20 23.70 7.71
CA LEU A 330 1.57 22.88 6.55
C LEU A 330 1.22 23.59 5.24
N ARG A 331 2.11 23.46 4.24
CA ARG A 331 1.82 23.89 2.87
C ARG A 331 0.80 22.93 2.26
N TYR A 332 -0.29 23.49 1.74
CA TYR A 332 -1.33 22.72 1.04
C TYR A 332 -0.74 21.91 -0.12
N GLY A 333 -1.15 20.65 -0.26
CA GLY A 333 -0.79 19.84 -1.42
C GLY A 333 0.67 19.41 -1.53
N VAL A 334 1.46 19.47 -0.44
CA VAL A 334 2.85 19.01 -0.37
C VAL A 334 2.96 17.83 0.62
N SER A 335 3.64 16.76 0.22
CA SER A 335 3.79 15.54 1.03
C SER A 335 4.44 15.81 2.40
N VAL A 336 3.93 15.17 3.46
CA VAL A 336 4.53 15.16 4.81
C VAL A 336 5.43 13.95 5.07
N THR A 337 5.71 13.17 4.02
CA THR A 337 6.52 11.94 4.08
C THR A 337 7.62 11.97 3.02
N ASP A 338 7.67 11.00 2.10
CA ASP A 338 8.68 11.03 1.04
C ASP A 338 8.33 12.12 0.02
N GLY A 339 9.36 12.69 -0.62
CA GLY A 339 9.19 13.72 -1.63
C GLY A 339 8.41 13.21 -2.84
N CYS A 340 7.54 14.04 -3.39
CA CYS A 340 6.70 13.71 -4.54
C CYS A 340 7.04 14.58 -5.75
N LEU A 341 6.72 14.08 -6.94
CA LEU A 341 6.66 14.90 -8.16
C LEU A 341 5.38 15.74 -8.14
N GLY A 342 5.45 17.01 -8.54
CA GLY A 342 4.29 17.90 -8.63
C GLY A 342 3.33 17.52 -9.75
N TRP A 343 2.14 18.13 -9.77
CA TRP A 343 1.11 17.79 -10.74
C TRP A 343 1.55 18.08 -12.18
N GLU A 344 2.16 19.23 -12.43
CA GLU A 344 2.61 19.64 -13.76
C GLU A 344 3.62 18.64 -14.34
N GLY A 345 4.60 18.21 -13.54
CA GLY A 345 5.57 17.20 -13.94
C GLY A 345 4.92 15.83 -14.16
N THR A 346 3.97 15.45 -13.31
CA THR A 346 3.23 14.19 -13.41
C THR A 346 2.39 14.13 -14.70
N GLU A 347 1.61 15.17 -14.96
CA GLU A 347 0.76 15.27 -16.14
C GLU A 347 1.59 15.25 -17.42
N GLN A 348 2.66 16.04 -17.47
CA GLN A 348 3.55 16.10 -18.63
C GLN A 348 4.22 14.74 -18.90
N LEU A 349 4.69 14.05 -17.85
CA LEU A 349 5.32 12.74 -17.97
C LEU A 349 4.35 11.71 -18.58
N LEU A 350 3.13 11.61 -18.03
CA LEU A 350 2.16 10.61 -18.46
C LEU A 350 1.64 10.90 -19.88
N ARG A 351 1.36 12.17 -20.22
CA ARG A 351 0.94 12.55 -21.59
C ARG A 351 1.99 12.18 -22.63
N ARG A 352 3.25 12.56 -22.40
CA ARG A 352 4.36 12.21 -23.31
C ARG A 352 4.53 10.71 -23.45
N ALA A 353 4.40 9.96 -22.35
CA ALA A 353 4.49 8.51 -22.38
C ALA A 353 3.38 7.86 -23.22
N VAL A 354 2.14 8.35 -23.11
CA VAL A 354 1.01 7.90 -23.91
C VAL A 354 1.22 8.14 -25.39
N ASP A 355 1.71 9.33 -25.76
CA ASP A 355 2.00 9.63 -27.17
C ASP A 355 2.97 8.59 -27.74
N ARG A 356 4.03 8.26 -26.99
CA ARG A 356 4.99 7.24 -27.40
C ARG A 356 4.42 5.83 -27.47
N LEU A 357 3.49 5.47 -26.58
CA LEU A 357 2.80 4.17 -26.60
C LEU A 357 1.84 4.04 -27.79
N ARG A 358 1.23 5.14 -28.25
CA ARG A 358 0.34 5.15 -29.42
C ARG A 358 1.06 4.92 -30.75
N TYR A 359 2.34 5.28 -30.84
CA TYR A 359 3.17 5.06 -32.03
C TYR A 359 3.83 3.67 -32.09
N ARG A 360 3.39 2.73 -31.23
CA ARG A 360 3.92 1.37 -31.15
C ARG A 360 3.30 0.42 -32.17
#